data_AF-A0A8C2HVD5-F1
#
_entry.id   AF-A0A8C2HVD5-F1
#
_cell.length_a   1.000
_cell.length_b   1.000
_cell.length_c   1.000
_cell.angle_alpha   90.00
_cell.angle_beta   90.00
_cell.angle_gamma   90.00
#
_symmetry.space_group_name_H-M   'P 1'
#
loop_
_entity.id
_entity.type
_entity.pdbx_description
1 polymer ?
#
loop_
_entity_poly.entity_id
_entity_poly.type
_entity_poly.pdbx_seq_one_letter_code
_entity_poly.pdbx_strand_id
1 'polypeptide(L)'
;MALEEELLLKTLKDLVKHDLEEFQWHLKIHHKDISNSEMENADRIKTVDIMVEHFGLEEAVKIMLEILRKMNKNNLANQLENNHKQATDISTARPPRGTSSSTSFSVISTNTALNNRNDFQKYSHQLTLDLNTAYKHLRLSDSNRVVSYTYTVQSYPDHPDRFDYYHQVLCRESVTGRGYWELEWSGDCVYISVSYKSIRRKGSGDDCVFGQSAKSWSLICYPDRYFFMHNDTWTNLSVKSVSSRIGVFVDHSAGTLSFYSVSDAMSLIHTVQTTFTQPLYPGFYLDYKSSVKLC
;
A
#
# COMPACT_ATOMS: atom_id res chain seq x y z
N MET A 1 0.77 35.17 -2.38
CA MET A 1 0.92 33.82 -2.96
C MET A 1 2.15 33.86 -3.83
N ALA A 2 3.18 33.12 -3.45
CA ALA A 2 4.41 33.04 -4.24
C ALA A 2 4.13 32.31 -5.56
N LEU A 3 4.82 32.67 -6.65
CA LEU A 3 4.64 32.07 -7.99
C LEU A 3 4.72 30.53 -7.96
N GLU A 4 5.47 29.96 -7.02
CA GLU A 4 5.67 28.52 -6.86
C GLU A 4 4.51 27.82 -6.12
N GLU A 5 3.81 28.51 -5.20
CA GLU A 5 2.58 27.97 -4.57
C GLU A 5 1.48 27.79 -5.62
N GLU A 6 1.37 28.75 -6.54
CA GLU A 6 0.43 28.67 -7.67
C GLU A 6 0.78 27.51 -8.62
N LEU A 7 2.08 27.21 -8.78
CA LEU A 7 2.55 26.10 -9.59
C LEU A 7 2.22 24.73 -8.97
N LEU A 8 2.40 24.57 -7.65
CA LEU A 8 2.00 23.37 -6.91
C LEU A 8 0.48 23.16 -7.03
N LEU A 9 -0.31 24.22 -6.80
CA LEU A 9 -1.76 24.16 -6.88
C LEU A 9 -2.26 23.83 -8.29
N LYS A 10 -1.65 24.40 -9.32
CA LYS A 10 -1.97 24.08 -10.72
C LYS A 10 -1.71 22.61 -11.02
N THR A 11 -0.61 22.06 -10.54
CA THR A 11 -0.25 20.65 -10.75
C THR A 11 -1.26 19.72 -10.10
N LEU A 12 -1.72 20.01 -8.87
CA LEU A 12 -2.78 19.23 -8.22
C LEU A 12 -4.16 19.39 -8.89
N LYS A 13 -4.44 20.52 -9.54
CA LYS A 13 -5.68 20.73 -10.31
C LYS A 13 -5.78 19.83 -11.53
N ASP A 14 -4.65 19.47 -12.13
CA ASP A 14 -4.59 18.56 -13.27
C ASP A 14 -4.74 17.08 -12.88
N LEU A 15 -4.70 16.76 -11.57
CA LEU A 15 -5.04 15.45 -11.05
C LEU A 15 -6.56 15.28 -10.95
N VAL A 16 -7.10 14.18 -11.47
CA VAL A 16 -8.50 13.80 -11.19
C VAL A 16 -8.66 13.43 -9.72
N LYS A 17 -9.91 13.40 -9.22
CA LYS A 17 -10.18 13.18 -7.77
C LYS A 17 -9.46 11.95 -7.19
N HIS A 18 -9.50 10.84 -7.92
CA HIS A 18 -8.81 9.61 -7.53
C HIS A 18 -7.29 9.79 -7.42
N ASP A 19 -6.67 10.43 -8.42
CA ASP A 19 -5.23 10.69 -8.42
C ASP A 19 -4.84 11.64 -7.28
N LEU A 20 -5.69 12.60 -6.94
CA LEU A 20 -5.44 13.48 -5.79
C LEU A 20 -5.45 12.70 -4.47
N GLU A 21 -6.39 11.77 -4.30
CA GLU A 21 -6.46 10.91 -3.10
C GLU A 21 -5.23 9.99 -3.00
N GLU A 22 -4.75 9.47 -4.13
CA GLU A 22 -3.51 8.68 -4.21
C GLU A 22 -2.27 9.54 -3.89
N PHE A 23 -2.20 10.77 -4.41
CA PHE A 23 -1.14 11.72 -4.08
C PHE A 23 -1.08 12.01 -2.58
N GLN A 24 -2.24 12.33 -1.98
CA GLN A 24 -2.38 12.59 -0.55
C GLN A 24 -2.03 11.34 0.29
N TRP A 25 -2.28 10.14 -0.22
CA TRP A 25 -1.89 8.91 0.44
C TRP A 25 -0.36 8.74 0.49
N HIS A 26 0.35 8.92 -0.63
CA HIS A 26 1.81 8.88 -0.66
C HIS A 26 2.42 9.92 0.29
N LEU A 27 1.84 11.13 0.28
CA LEU A 27 2.26 12.21 1.16
C LEU A 27 2.15 11.83 2.65
N LYS A 28 1.09 11.12 3.05
CA LYS A 28 0.90 10.67 4.44
C LYS A 28 1.86 9.56 4.85
N ILE A 29 2.16 8.61 3.96
CA ILE A 29 2.91 7.40 4.37
C ILE A 29 4.41 7.58 4.40
N HIS A 30 4.95 8.47 3.58
CA HIS A 30 6.37 8.77 3.61
C HIS A 30 6.73 9.88 4.61
N HIS A 31 5.74 10.62 5.16
CA HIS A 31 5.98 11.78 6.03
C HIS A 31 5.13 11.76 7.32
N LYS A 32 5.74 11.33 8.43
CA LYS A 32 5.07 11.20 9.75
C LYS A 32 4.68 12.52 10.41
N ASP A 33 5.26 13.63 9.97
CA ASP A 33 5.00 14.95 10.55
C ASP A 33 3.62 15.49 10.15
N ILE A 34 3.02 14.93 9.08
CA ILE A 34 1.66 15.25 8.68
C ILE A 34 0.70 14.31 9.42
N SER A 35 -0.13 14.86 10.29
CA SER A 35 -1.17 14.07 10.94
C SER A 35 -2.30 13.71 9.97
N ASN A 36 -2.88 12.52 10.12
CA ASN A 36 -4.04 12.12 9.31
C ASN A 36 -5.23 13.08 9.47
N SER A 37 -5.36 13.75 10.61
CA SER A 37 -6.38 14.79 10.86
C SER A 37 -6.18 16.05 10.03
N GLU A 38 -4.94 16.44 9.74
CA GLU A 38 -4.67 17.62 8.90
C GLU A 38 -5.09 17.36 7.46
N MET A 39 -4.86 16.13 6.97
CA MET A 39 -5.23 15.72 5.62
C MET A 39 -6.70 15.29 5.48
N GLU A 40 -7.47 15.22 6.57
CA GLU A 40 -8.88 14.83 6.55
C GLU A 40 -9.72 15.87 5.79
N ASN A 41 -10.44 15.40 4.76
CA ASN A 41 -11.17 16.23 3.80
C ASN A 41 -10.32 17.31 3.12
N ALA A 42 -9.00 17.13 3.02
CA ALA A 42 -8.13 18.09 2.37
C ALA A 42 -8.46 18.21 0.88
N ASP A 43 -8.79 19.43 0.46
CA ASP A 43 -8.87 19.76 -0.94
C ASP A 43 -7.46 20.08 -1.49
N ARG A 44 -7.38 20.44 -2.78
CA ARG A 44 -6.11 20.73 -3.44
C ARG A 44 -5.37 21.89 -2.80
N ILE A 45 -6.08 22.89 -2.29
CA ILE A 45 -5.49 24.08 -1.68
C ILE A 45 -4.91 23.68 -0.33
N LYS A 46 -5.73 23.04 0.52
CA LYS A 46 -5.29 22.55 1.83
C LYS A 46 -4.11 21.58 1.71
N THR A 47 -4.05 20.77 0.65
CA THR A 47 -2.92 19.88 0.39
C THR A 47 -1.63 20.65 0.12
N VAL A 48 -1.68 21.71 -0.70
CA VAL A 48 -0.50 22.57 -0.95
C VAL A 48 -0.09 23.30 0.33
N ASP A 49 -1.06 23.85 1.06
CA ASP A 49 -0.78 24.57 2.32
C ASP A 49 -0.07 23.66 3.32
N ILE A 50 -0.56 22.43 3.51
CA ILE A 50 0.08 21.44 4.38
C ILE A 50 1.52 21.15 3.92
N MET A 51 1.75 20.94 2.62
CA MET A 51 3.08 20.66 2.10
C MET A 51 4.04 21.83 2.32
N VAL A 52 3.61 23.06 2.06
CA VAL A 52 4.45 24.26 2.22
C VAL A 52 4.69 24.58 3.69
N GLU A 53 3.69 24.42 4.55
CA GLU A 53 3.81 24.66 5.99
C GLU A 53 4.77 23.66 6.67
N HIS A 54 4.70 22.38 6.29
CA HIS A 54 5.51 21.33 6.93
C HIS A 54 6.94 21.23 6.39
N PHE A 55 7.14 21.43 5.09
CA PHE A 55 8.44 21.16 4.45
C PHE A 55 9.11 22.41 3.87
N GLY A 56 8.38 23.51 3.74
CA GLY A 56 8.81 24.67 2.98
C GLY A 56 8.63 24.49 1.48
N LEU A 57 8.67 25.61 0.75
CA LEU A 57 8.30 25.71 -0.66
C LEU A 57 9.17 24.85 -1.58
N GLU A 58 10.50 24.93 -1.45
CA GLU A 58 11.44 24.15 -2.28
C GLU A 58 11.30 22.65 -2.06
N GLU A 59 11.13 22.22 -0.81
CA GLU A 59 11.01 20.81 -0.48
C GLU A 59 9.64 20.26 -0.87
N ALA A 60 8.57 21.06 -0.76
CA ALA A 60 7.25 20.72 -1.26
C ALA A 60 7.26 20.45 -2.78
N VAL A 61 8.04 21.19 -3.57
CA VAL A 61 8.23 20.91 -5.01
C VAL A 61 8.90 19.55 -5.23
N LYS A 62 9.96 19.23 -4.48
CA LYS A 62 10.66 17.93 -4.61
C LYS A 62 9.75 16.75 -4.22
N ILE A 63 9.04 16.88 -3.10
CA ILE A 63 8.07 15.88 -2.63
C ILE A 63 6.97 15.69 -3.68
N MET A 64 6.42 16.77 -4.25
CA MET A 64 5.41 16.68 -5.31
C MET A 64 5.95 15.96 -6.55
N LEU A 65 7.17 16.27 -6.98
CA LEU A 65 7.81 15.59 -8.11
C LEU A 65 8.04 14.10 -7.85
N GLU A 66 8.50 13.74 -6.65
CA GLU A 66 8.70 12.35 -6.25
C GLU A 66 7.36 11.58 -6.28
N ILE A 67 6.33 12.12 -5.65
CA ILE A 67 5.01 11.49 -5.58
C ILE A 67 4.39 11.37 -6.97
N LEU A 68 4.46 12.42 -7.81
CA LEU A 68 3.95 12.35 -9.19
C LEU A 68 4.68 11.28 -10.01
N ARG A 69 5.98 11.10 -9.82
CA ARG A 69 6.75 10.02 -10.48
C ARG A 69 6.33 8.64 -9.95
N LYS A 70 6.13 8.49 -8.64
CA LYS A 70 5.63 7.25 -8.01
C LYS A 70 4.26 6.84 -8.55
N MET A 71 3.36 7.80 -8.72
CA MET A 71 2.03 7.59 -9.32
C MET A 71 2.05 7.45 -10.86
N ASN A 72 3.23 7.35 -11.48
CA ASN A 72 3.42 7.31 -12.93
C ASN A 72 2.81 8.52 -13.69
N LYS A 73 2.64 9.67 -13.02
CA LYS A 73 2.24 10.96 -13.59
C LYS A 73 3.45 11.71 -14.15
N ASN A 74 4.29 11.01 -14.91
CA ASN A 74 5.57 11.52 -15.43
C ASN A 74 5.41 12.79 -16.27
N ASN A 75 4.32 12.92 -17.02
CA ASN A 75 4.04 14.15 -17.79
C ASN A 75 3.85 15.37 -16.87
N LEU A 76 3.09 15.23 -15.78
CA LEU A 76 2.88 16.31 -14.81
C LEU A 76 4.16 16.60 -14.02
N ALA A 77 4.91 15.56 -13.63
CA ALA A 77 6.20 15.73 -12.98
C ALA A 77 7.19 16.52 -13.86
N ASN A 78 7.31 16.14 -15.13
CA ASN A 78 8.17 16.84 -16.08
C ASN A 78 7.71 18.29 -16.34
N GLN A 79 6.39 18.53 -16.37
CA GLN A 79 5.85 19.90 -16.49
C GLN A 79 6.18 20.74 -15.26
N LEU A 80 5.95 20.22 -14.06
CA LEU A 80 6.30 20.88 -12.81
C LEU A 80 7.79 21.20 -12.74
N GLU A 81 8.65 20.23 -13.09
CA GLU A 81 10.10 20.40 -13.10
C GLU A 81 10.55 21.46 -14.12
N ASN A 82 9.98 21.46 -15.33
CA ASN A 82 10.32 22.45 -16.36
C ASN A 82 9.83 23.85 -15.99
N ASN A 83 8.65 23.97 -15.38
CA ASN A 83 8.08 25.25 -14.96
C ASN A 83 8.85 25.82 -13.75
N HIS A 84 9.28 24.96 -12.82
CA HIS A 84 10.12 25.36 -11.69
C HIS A 84 11.53 25.78 -12.16
N LYS A 85 12.12 25.07 -13.14
CA LYS A 85 13.38 25.49 -13.80
C LYS A 85 13.25 26.83 -14.53
N GLN A 86 12.11 27.11 -15.16
CA GLN A 86 11.85 28.40 -15.81
C GLN A 86 11.66 29.55 -14.82
N ALA A 87 11.17 29.29 -13.60
CA ALA A 87 11.05 30.27 -12.54
C ALA A 87 12.40 30.59 -11.85
N THR A 88 13.35 29.65 -11.92
CA THR A 88 14.66 29.74 -11.24
C THR A 88 15.81 30.17 -12.15
N ASP A 89 15.70 30.04 -13.49
CA ASP A 89 16.79 30.40 -14.42
C ASP A 89 16.39 31.41 -15.52
N ILE A 90 16.65 32.70 -15.25
CA ILE A 90 17.25 33.59 -16.25
C ILE A 90 18.74 33.20 -16.34
N SER A 91 19.07 32.10 -17.01
CA SER A 91 20.36 31.89 -17.71
C SER A 91 20.41 30.54 -18.45
N THR A 92 20.49 30.62 -19.78
CA THR A 92 21.15 29.68 -20.71
C THR A 92 20.60 28.24 -20.92
N ALA A 93 19.55 28.16 -21.73
CA ALA A 93 19.37 27.44 -23.02
C ALA A 93 19.97 26.03 -23.35
N ARG A 94 19.00 25.12 -23.68
CA ARG A 94 18.82 24.16 -24.82
C ARG A 94 18.97 22.60 -24.63
N PRO A 95 18.14 21.76 -25.32
CA PRO A 95 17.85 20.31 -25.05
C PRO A 95 18.12 19.37 -26.29
N PRO A 96 17.43 18.22 -26.57
CA PRO A 96 17.01 16.97 -25.87
C PRO A 96 17.34 15.63 -26.63
N ARG A 97 16.95 14.43 -26.12
CA ARG A 97 16.52 13.17 -26.84
C ARG A 97 16.41 11.98 -25.85
N GLY A 98 15.50 10.99 -25.89
CA GLY A 98 14.36 10.63 -26.74
C GLY A 98 13.76 9.26 -26.31
N THR A 99 12.44 9.10 -26.55
CA THR A 99 11.68 7.89 -26.95
C THR A 99 11.59 6.59 -26.11
N SER A 100 10.41 6.40 -25.50
CA SER A 100 9.44 5.26 -25.55
C SER A 100 9.86 3.79 -25.75
N SER A 101 9.24 2.90 -24.95
CA SER A 101 8.52 1.72 -25.48
C SER A 101 7.54 1.13 -24.46
N SER A 102 6.30 0.92 -24.90
CA SER A 102 5.24 0.16 -24.25
C SER A 102 5.34 -1.33 -24.59
N THR A 103 4.96 -2.20 -23.66
CA THR A 103 4.72 -3.63 -23.98
C THR A 103 3.44 -4.10 -23.29
N SER A 104 2.51 -4.56 -24.11
CA SER A 104 1.28 -5.25 -23.72
C SER A 104 1.56 -6.67 -23.26
N PHE A 105 0.90 -7.12 -22.19
CA PHE A 105 0.82 -8.54 -21.86
C PHE A 105 -0.62 -9.04 -22.00
N SER A 106 -0.77 -10.11 -22.78
CA SER A 106 -2.00 -10.88 -22.95
C SER A 106 -2.23 -11.81 -21.77
N VAL A 107 -3.43 -11.81 -21.21
CA VAL A 107 -3.85 -12.74 -20.15
C VAL A 107 -4.14 -14.10 -20.76
N ILE A 108 -3.32 -15.10 -20.43
CA ILE A 108 -3.62 -16.51 -20.65
C ILE A 108 -4.47 -16.97 -19.47
N SER A 109 -5.70 -17.40 -19.77
CA SER A 109 -6.63 -18.01 -18.83
C SER A 109 -6.22 -19.47 -18.64
N THR A 110 -5.78 -19.85 -17.44
CA THR A 110 -5.73 -21.26 -17.03
C THR A 110 -6.50 -21.46 -15.74
N ASN A 111 -7.64 -22.12 -15.94
CA ASN A 111 -8.60 -22.57 -14.97
C ASN A 111 -8.10 -23.86 -14.29
N THR A 112 -8.14 -23.92 -12.96
CA THR A 112 -8.35 -25.17 -12.19
C THR A 112 -9.24 -24.87 -10.99
N ALA A 113 -10.54 -24.75 -11.29
CA ALA A 113 -11.73 -25.00 -10.46
C ALA A 113 -11.58 -25.14 -8.93
N LEU A 114 -11.33 -24.03 -8.24
CA LEU A 114 -11.88 -23.82 -6.90
C LEU A 114 -13.05 -22.84 -7.06
N ASN A 115 -14.26 -23.39 -7.14
CA ASN A 115 -15.45 -22.62 -7.56
C ASN A 115 -16.37 -22.24 -6.41
N ASN A 116 -16.09 -22.73 -5.20
CA ASN A 116 -16.88 -22.45 -4.01
C ASN A 116 -16.00 -22.44 -2.76
N ARG A 117 -16.47 -21.77 -1.71
CA ARG A 117 -15.77 -21.60 -0.42
C ARG A 117 -15.38 -22.93 0.24
N ASN A 118 -16.17 -23.98 0.08
CA ASN A 118 -15.91 -25.29 0.70
C ASN A 118 -14.68 -25.98 0.11
N ASP A 119 -14.37 -25.74 -1.17
CA ASP A 119 -13.15 -26.29 -1.76
C ASP A 119 -11.89 -25.59 -1.22
N PHE A 120 -11.99 -24.30 -0.88
CA PHE A 120 -10.90 -23.56 -0.22
C PHE A 120 -10.70 -24.00 1.24
N GLN A 121 -11.78 -24.34 1.96
CA GLN A 121 -11.70 -24.78 3.36
C GLN A 121 -10.81 -26.01 3.57
N LYS A 122 -10.64 -26.87 2.54
CA LYS A 122 -9.70 -28.01 2.59
C LYS A 122 -8.24 -27.59 2.76
N TYR A 123 -7.91 -26.34 2.42
CA TYR A 123 -6.57 -25.75 2.54
C TYR A 123 -6.49 -24.74 3.69
N SER A 124 -7.48 -24.72 4.58
CA SER A 124 -7.55 -23.75 5.68
C SER A 124 -6.29 -23.81 6.55
N HIS A 125 -5.69 -22.64 6.79
CA HIS A 125 -4.55 -22.45 7.67
C HIS A 125 -4.99 -21.61 8.87
N GLN A 126 -4.77 -22.14 10.06
CA GLN A 126 -4.93 -21.37 11.28
C GLN A 126 -3.68 -20.51 11.48
N LEU A 127 -3.88 -19.20 11.45
CA LEU A 127 -2.80 -18.22 11.57
C LEU A 127 -2.82 -17.53 12.94
N THR A 128 -1.65 -17.15 13.41
CA THR A 128 -1.47 -16.34 14.62
C THR A 128 -0.47 -15.22 14.38
N LEU A 129 -0.75 -14.05 14.94
CA LEU A 129 0.09 -12.86 14.81
C LEU A 129 1.37 -13.00 15.64
N ASP A 130 2.51 -12.60 15.07
CA ASP A 130 3.80 -12.64 15.75
C ASP A 130 4.10 -11.35 16.51
N LEU A 131 3.99 -11.44 17.84
CA LEU A 131 4.30 -10.36 18.78
C LEU A 131 5.73 -9.81 18.60
N ASN A 132 6.67 -10.63 18.13
CA ASN A 132 8.05 -10.21 17.91
C ASN A 132 8.22 -9.31 16.68
N THR A 133 7.25 -9.32 15.77
CA THR A 133 7.26 -8.49 14.55
C THR A 133 6.43 -7.22 14.71
N ALA A 134 5.42 -7.24 15.58
CA ALA A 134 4.43 -6.18 15.71
C ALA A 134 5.05 -4.81 16.03
N TYR A 135 4.70 -3.80 15.23
CA TYR A 135 4.98 -2.39 15.55
C TYR A 135 4.39 -2.01 16.92
N LYS A 136 5.06 -1.13 17.67
CA LYS A 136 4.72 -0.87 19.07
C LYS A 136 3.35 -0.19 19.28
N HIS A 137 2.73 0.39 18.25
CA HIS A 137 1.34 0.88 18.33
C HIS A 137 0.29 -0.12 17.89
N LEU A 138 0.68 -1.34 17.53
CA LEU A 138 -0.26 -2.41 17.24
C LEU A 138 -0.49 -3.24 18.50
N ARG A 139 -1.73 -3.37 18.92
CA ARG A 139 -2.12 -4.22 20.04
C ARG A 139 -2.63 -5.56 19.54
N LEU A 140 -1.94 -6.63 19.92
CA LEU A 140 -2.41 -7.99 19.70
C LEU A 140 -3.36 -8.42 20.84
N SER A 141 -4.45 -9.09 20.48
CA SER A 141 -5.45 -9.62 21.42
C SER A 141 -6.11 -10.90 20.87
N ASP A 142 -7.07 -11.46 21.61
CA ASP A 142 -7.76 -12.72 21.25
C ASP A 142 -6.78 -13.84 20.88
N SER A 143 -5.86 -14.17 21.81
CA SER A 143 -4.81 -15.17 21.57
C SER A 143 -3.98 -14.89 20.31
N ASN A 144 -3.65 -13.61 20.08
CA ASN A 144 -2.94 -13.11 18.90
C ASN A 144 -3.66 -13.40 17.57
N ARG A 145 -4.99 -13.44 17.56
CA ARG A 145 -5.79 -13.48 16.32
C ARG A 145 -6.37 -12.13 15.92
N VAL A 146 -6.36 -11.15 16.82
CA VAL A 146 -6.81 -9.78 16.54
C VAL A 146 -5.63 -8.83 16.68
N VAL A 147 -5.46 -7.95 15.69
CA VAL A 147 -4.59 -6.79 15.78
C VAL A 147 -5.40 -5.52 15.56
N SER A 148 -5.18 -4.52 16.41
CA SER A 148 -5.75 -3.20 16.23
C SER A 148 -4.69 -2.13 16.42
N TYR A 149 -4.86 -1.02 15.72
CA TYR A 149 -4.07 0.18 15.98
C TYR A 149 -4.48 0.80 17.32
N THR A 150 -3.51 1.27 18.09
CA THR A 150 -3.72 2.06 19.31
C THR A 150 -2.76 3.24 19.38
N TYR A 151 -3.26 4.37 19.87
CA TYR A 151 -2.43 5.56 20.11
C TYR A 151 -1.43 5.37 21.27
N THR A 152 -1.58 4.30 22.06
CA THR A 152 -0.64 3.97 23.14
C THR A 152 0.43 2.99 22.71
N VAL A 153 1.69 3.30 23.03
CA VAL A 153 2.82 2.39 22.81
C VAL A 153 2.66 1.17 23.71
N GLN A 154 2.70 -0.01 23.10
CA GLN A 154 2.70 -1.29 23.79
C GLN A 154 4.10 -1.61 24.31
N SER A 155 4.19 -2.18 25.52
CA SER A 155 5.44 -2.55 26.18
C SER A 155 6.05 -3.83 25.62
N TYR A 156 6.26 -3.87 24.31
CA TYR A 156 6.90 -5.01 23.64
C TYR A 156 8.43 -4.90 23.73
N PRO A 157 9.14 -5.96 24.13
CA PRO A 157 10.60 -5.98 24.15
C PRO A 157 11.20 -5.68 22.77
N ASP A 158 12.37 -5.05 22.74
CA ASP A 158 13.07 -4.85 21.48
C ASP A 158 13.44 -6.19 20.84
N HIS A 159 13.29 -6.27 19.52
CA HIS A 159 13.53 -7.48 18.75
C HIS A 159 14.02 -7.12 17.34
N PRO A 160 14.97 -7.88 16.75
CA PRO A 160 15.45 -7.62 15.39
C PRO A 160 14.33 -7.69 14.35
N ASP A 161 13.38 -8.61 14.50
CA ASP A 161 12.25 -8.77 13.57
C ASP A 161 11.12 -7.74 13.74
N ARG A 162 11.19 -6.87 14.76
CA ARG A 162 10.15 -5.88 15.06
C ARG A 162 10.16 -4.76 14.03
N PHE A 163 9.01 -4.47 13.43
CA PHE A 163 8.85 -3.23 12.68
C PHE A 163 8.93 -2.03 13.61
N ASP A 164 9.76 -1.05 13.28
CA ASP A 164 10.01 0.12 14.14
C ASP A 164 9.47 1.45 13.58
N TYR A 165 9.07 1.46 12.31
CA TYR A 165 8.60 2.67 11.65
C TYR A 165 7.17 2.54 11.16
N TYR A 166 6.87 1.51 10.36
CA TYR A 166 5.55 1.28 9.77
C TYR A 166 4.67 0.38 10.64
N HIS A 167 3.36 0.61 10.60
CA HIS A 167 2.36 -0.06 11.44
C HIS A 167 2.07 -1.49 10.98
N GLN A 168 3.11 -2.33 11.00
CA GLN A 168 3.08 -3.65 10.39
C GLN A 168 3.26 -4.78 11.41
N VAL A 169 2.72 -5.94 11.07
CA VAL A 169 2.89 -7.20 11.79
C VAL A 169 2.86 -8.36 10.79
N LEU A 170 3.62 -9.43 11.05
CA LEU A 170 3.51 -10.70 10.34
C LEU A 170 2.83 -11.75 11.23
N CYS A 171 2.24 -12.76 10.59
CA CYS A 171 1.91 -14.02 11.24
C CYS A 171 3.16 -14.86 11.50
N ARG A 172 3.06 -15.80 12.46
CA ARG A 172 4.13 -16.72 12.85
C ARG A 172 4.31 -17.82 11.81
N GLU A 173 3.22 -18.30 11.27
CA GLU A 173 3.15 -19.40 10.32
C GLU A 173 3.53 -18.93 8.91
N SER A 174 4.25 -19.78 8.18
CA SER A 174 4.55 -19.58 6.78
C SER A 174 3.71 -20.50 5.90
N VAL A 175 3.38 -20.04 4.71
CA VAL A 175 2.72 -20.81 3.65
C VAL A 175 3.76 -21.20 2.60
N THR A 176 4.02 -22.50 2.47
CA THR A 176 4.98 -23.10 1.52
C THR A 176 4.33 -24.02 0.49
N GLY A 177 3.03 -24.27 0.61
CA GLY A 177 2.23 -25.08 -0.31
C GLY A 177 0.93 -24.37 -0.66
N ARG A 178 -0.18 -25.11 -0.64
CA ARG A 178 -1.52 -24.52 -0.72
C ARG A 178 -1.97 -24.07 0.66
N GLY A 179 -2.39 -22.82 0.77
CA GLY A 179 -2.93 -22.25 2.00
C GLY A 179 -4.11 -21.34 1.70
N TYR A 180 -5.13 -21.43 2.55
CA TYR A 180 -6.27 -20.54 2.53
C TYR A 180 -6.52 -20.00 3.93
N TRP A 181 -6.82 -18.72 4.07
CA TRP A 181 -7.30 -18.16 5.33
C TRP A 181 -8.29 -17.04 5.05
N GLU A 182 -9.12 -16.76 6.04
CA GLU A 182 -10.05 -15.63 6.02
C GLU A 182 -9.73 -14.69 7.16
N LEU A 183 -10.06 -13.42 6.95
CA LEU A 183 -9.98 -12.39 7.97
C LEU A 183 -11.11 -11.40 7.78
N GLU A 184 -11.46 -10.73 8.87
CA GLU A 184 -12.33 -9.56 8.86
C GLU A 184 -11.49 -8.33 9.20
N TRP A 185 -11.72 -7.23 8.47
CA TRP A 185 -11.05 -5.96 8.71
C TRP A 185 -12.06 -4.83 8.92
N SER A 186 -11.66 -3.79 9.63
CA SER A 186 -12.43 -2.57 9.83
C SER A 186 -11.52 -1.36 9.94
N GLY A 187 -12.10 -0.17 9.78
CA GLY A 187 -11.40 1.12 9.85
C GLY A 187 -11.22 1.75 8.48
N ASP A 188 -10.23 2.64 8.40
CA ASP A 188 -10.04 3.51 7.24
C ASP A 188 -9.18 2.86 6.15
N CYS A 189 -8.17 2.08 6.55
CA CYS A 189 -7.29 1.38 5.60
C CYS A 189 -6.51 0.22 6.23
N VAL A 190 -6.49 -0.93 5.56
CA VAL A 190 -5.70 -2.12 5.95
C VAL A 190 -5.02 -2.74 4.73
N TYR A 191 -3.80 -3.26 4.92
CA TYR A 191 -3.05 -3.95 3.87
C TYR A 191 -3.01 -5.41 4.24
N ILE A 192 -3.63 -6.23 3.43
CA ILE A 192 -3.64 -7.69 3.56
C ILE A 192 -2.54 -8.21 2.66
N SER A 193 -1.46 -8.69 3.26
CA SER A 193 -0.22 -8.94 2.55
C SER A 193 0.26 -10.37 2.73
N VAL A 194 1.03 -10.84 1.76
CA VAL A 194 1.99 -11.94 1.95
C VAL A 194 3.38 -11.42 1.66
N SER A 195 4.35 -11.85 2.45
CA SER A 195 5.72 -11.33 2.38
C SER A 195 6.75 -12.41 2.65
N TYR A 196 7.91 -12.31 2.02
CA TYR A 196 9.08 -13.07 2.46
C TYR A 196 9.55 -12.57 3.81
N LYS A 197 10.09 -13.48 4.64
CA LYS A 197 10.62 -13.12 5.96
C LYS A 197 11.74 -12.08 5.89
N SER A 198 12.45 -12.02 4.77
CA SER A 198 13.57 -11.13 4.49
C SER A 198 13.19 -9.67 4.18
N ILE A 199 11.90 -9.30 4.26
CA ILE A 199 11.50 -7.89 4.21
C ILE A 199 12.18 -7.09 5.32
N ARG A 200 12.62 -5.87 5.01
CA ARG A 200 13.32 -5.02 5.96
C ARG A 200 12.35 -4.54 7.05
N ARG A 201 12.84 -4.43 8.29
CA ARG A 201 12.02 -4.09 9.46
C ARG A 201 12.27 -2.70 10.02
N LYS A 202 13.41 -2.11 9.66
CA LYS A 202 14.00 -0.96 10.34
C LYS A 202 14.11 0.25 9.44
N GLY A 203 13.57 1.37 9.89
CA GLY A 203 13.62 2.66 9.22
C GLY A 203 12.43 2.94 8.29
N SER A 204 12.46 4.13 7.70
CA SER A 204 11.42 4.72 6.85
C SER A 204 11.63 4.45 5.35
N GLY A 205 12.41 3.42 5.00
CA GLY A 205 12.66 3.09 3.60
C GLY A 205 11.46 2.35 3.01
N ASP A 206 11.20 2.60 1.73
CA ASP A 206 10.11 1.96 0.97
C ASP A 206 10.27 0.42 0.95
N ASP A 207 11.49 -0.09 1.07
CA ASP A 207 11.80 -1.53 1.19
C ASP A 207 11.34 -2.18 2.51
N CYS A 208 10.83 -1.38 3.45
CA CYS A 208 10.23 -1.83 4.71
C CYS A 208 8.71 -1.97 4.64
N VAL A 209 8.03 -1.38 3.65
CA VAL A 209 6.57 -1.36 3.55
C VAL A 209 6.06 -2.56 2.76
N PHE A 210 4.97 -3.18 3.20
CA PHE A 210 4.31 -4.22 2.41
C PHE A 210 3.84 -3.66 1.07
N GLY A 211 4.13 -4.38 -0.02
CA GLY A 211 3.82 -4.01 -1.40
C GLY A 211 4.82 -3.05 -2.05
N GLN A 212 5.56 -2.23 -1.30
CA GLN A 212 6.58 -1.32 -1.88
C GLN A 212 7.92 -2.00 -2.20
N SER A 213 8.06 -3.27 -1.85
CA SER A 213 9.24 -4.07 -2.20
C SER A 213 8.86 -5.26 -3.09
N ALA A 214 9.82 -5.78 -3.86
CA ALA A 214 9.66 -7.04 -4.59
C ALA A 214 9.46 -8.27 -3.68
N LYS A 215 9.56 -8.13 -2.35
CA LYS A 215 9.44 -9.22 -1.38
C LYS A 215 8.02 -9.41 -0.85
N SER A 216 7.10 -8.53 -1.20
CA SER A 216 5.73 -8.54 -0.67
C SER A 216 4.70 -8.17 -1.72
N TRP A 217 3.49 -8.71 -1.53
CA TRP A 217 2.30 -8.46 -2.35
C TRP A 217 1.16 -8.10 -1.42
N SER A 218 0.42 -7.04 -1.74
CA SER A 218 -0.56 -6.47 -0.82
C SER A 218 -1.85 -6.13 -1.52
N LEU A 219 -2.96 -6.61 -0.97
CA LEU A 219 -4.28 -6.04 -1.22
C LEU A 219 -4.52 -4.93 -0.19
N ILE A 220 -4.80 -3.72 -0.66
CA ILE A 220 -5.10 -2.56 0.18
C ILE A 220 -6.60 -2.38 0.19
N CYS A 221 -7.17 -2.35 1.38
CA CYS A 221 -8.60 -2.28 1.60
C CYS A 221 -8.99 -0.93 2.18
N TYR A 222 -9.80 -0.19 1.43
CA TYR A 222 -10.56 0.97 1.89
C TYR A 222 -12.04 0.62 1.96
N PRO A 223 -12.86 1.40 2.70
CA PRO A 223 -14.30 1.14 2.81
C PRO A 223 -15.04 1.08 1.47
N ASP A 224 -14.55 1.78 0.45
CA ASP A 224 -15.20 1.97 -0.85
C ASP A 224 -14.44 1.38 -2.05
N ARG A 225 -13.20 0.89 -1.87
CA ARG A 225 -12.35 0.41 -2.98
C ARG A 225 -11.20 -0.50 -2.54
N TYR A 226 -10.61 -1.17 -3.53
CA TYR A 226 -9.39 -1.95 -3.36
C TYR A 226 -8.27 -1.47 -4.28
N PHE A 227 -7.05 -1.60 -3.80
CA PHE A 227 -5.85 -1.51 -4.62
C PHE A 227 -5.03 -2.77 -4.47
N PHE A 228 -4.29 -3.12 -5.50
CA PHE A 228 -3.20 -4.06 -5.42
C PHE A 228 -1.87 -3.31 -5.48
N MET A 229 -0.93 -3.70 -4.62
CA MET A 229 0.41 -3.16 -4.61
C MET A 229 1.47 -4.26 -4.60
N HIS A 230 2.44 -4.12 -5.49
CA HIS A 230 3.65 -4.94 -5.53
C HIS A 230 4.82 -4.17 -6.17
N ASN A 231 6.01 -4.26 -5.57
CA ASN A 231 7.22 -3.59 -6.03
C ASN A 231 7.00 -2.10 -6.36
N ASP A 232 6.36 -1.39 -5.44
CA ASP A 232 6.02 0.05 -5.51
C ASP A 232 5.06 0.41 -6.66
N THR A 233 4.50 -0.58 -7.34
CA THR A 233 3.48 -0.38 -8.37
C THR A 233 2.09 -0.54 -7.76
N TRP A 234 1.27 0.48 -7.93
CA TRP A 234 -0.12 0.55 -7.46
C TRP A 234 -1.10 0.29 -8.60
N THR A 235 -2.13 -0.50 -8.33
CA THR A 235 -3.18 -0.81 -9.32
C THR A 235 -4.55 -0.72 -8.66
N ASN A 236 -5.38 0.22 -9.13
CA ASN A 236 -6.79 0.29 -8.72
C ASN A 236 -7.54 -0.94 -9.24
N LEU A 237 -8.28 -1.61 -8.35
CA LEU A 237 -9.07 -2.79 -8.69
C LEU A 237 -10.55 -2.42 -8.84
N SER A 238 -11.06 -2.57 -10.06
CA SER A 238 -12.49 -2.37 -10.34
C SER A 238 -13.30 -3.56 -9.81
N VAL A 239 -13.96 -3.36 -8.66
CA VAL A 239 -14.86 -4.35 -8.04
C VAL A 239 -16.29 -3.81 -7.96
N LYS A 240 -17.28 -4.71 -8.04
CA LYS A 240 -18.70 -4.33 -7.94
C LYS A 240 -19.14 -4.00 -6.53
N SER A 241 -18.49 -4.62 -5.54
CA SER A 241 -18.77 -4.40 -4.12
C SER A 241 -17.52 -4.70 -3.29
N VAL A 242 -17.41 -4.01 -2.16
CA VAL A 242 -16.38 -4.20 -1.14
C VAL A 242 -16.98 -5.03 0.00
N SER A 243 -16.20 -5.95 0.54
CA SER A 243 -16.48 -6.69 1.78
C SER A 243 -15.41 -6.42 2.83
N SER A 244 -15.82 -6.40 4.08
CA SER A 244 -14.92 -6.40 5.24
C SER A 244 -14.27 -7.77 5.47
N ARG A 245 -14.82 -8.85 4.91
CA ARG A 245 -14.26 -10.19 5.02
C ARG A 245 -13.55 -10.60 3.75
N ILE A 246 -12.26 -10.90 3.89
CA ILE A 246 -11.37 -11.23 2.79
C ILE A 246 -10.82 -12.64 2.96
N GLY A 247 -10.95 -13.43 1.90
CA GLY A 247 -10.27 -14.71 1.77
C GLY A 247 -8.99 -14.55 0.97
N VAL A 248 -7.90 -15.15 1.44
CA VAL A 248 -6.62 -15.17 0.74
C VAL A 248 -6.26 -16.62 0.44
N PHE A 249 -5.97 -16.91 -0.82
CA PHE A 249 -5.51 -18.21 -1.28
C PHE A 249 -4.12 -18.09 -1.88
N VAL A 250 -3.25 -19.02 -1.49
CA VAL A 250 -1.91 -19.18 -2.03
C VAL A 250 -1.78 -20.61 -2.55
N ASP A 251 -1.29 -20.77 -3.77
CA ASP A 251 -0.67 -22.01 -4.24
C ASP A 251 0.80 -21.69 -4.54
N HIS A 252 1.67 -21.98 -3.57
CA HIS A 252 3.09 -21.65 -3.66
C HIS A 252 3.74 -22.32 -4.88
N SER A 253 3.41 -23.59 -5.12
CA SER A 253 3.98 -24.39 -6.21
C SER A 253 3.53 -23.95 -7.60
N ALA A 254 2.26 -23.54 -7.72
CA ALA A 254 1.72 -23.00 -8.97
C ALA A 254 2.02 -21.51 -9.16
N GLY A 255 2.54 -20.84 -8.14
CA GLY A 255 2.86 -19.42 -8.22
C GLY A 255 1.65 -18.49 -8.10
N THR A 256 0.54 -18.98 -7.54
CA THR A 256 -0.73 -18.26 -7.51
C THR A 256 -0.97 -17.62 -6.16
N LEU A 257 -1.32 -16.32 -6.15
CA LEU A 257 -1.90 -15.63 -5.00
C LEU A 257 -3.19 -14.97 -5.44
N SER A 258 -4.28 -15.29 -4.75
CA SER A 258 -5.62 -14.80 -5.05
C SER A 258 -6.30 -14.23 -3.82
N PHE A 259 -6.98 -13.11 -4.01
CA PHE A 259 -7.78 -12.43 -2.99
C PHE A 259 -9.25 -12.50 -3.36
N TYR A 260 -10.10 -12.74 -2.38
CA TYR A 260 -11.53 -12.90 -2.54
C TYR A 260 -12.30 -12.05 -1.55
N SER A 261 -13.38 -11.45 -2.02
CA SER A 261 -14.42 -10.90 -1.16
C SER A 261 -15.31 -12.05 -0.72
N VAL A 262 -15.50 -12.18 0.59
CA VAL A 262 -16.31 -13.25 1.19
C VAL A 262 -17.53 -12.60 1.84
N SER A 263 -18.72 -12.95 1.36
CA SER A 263 -20.01 -12.62 1.99
C SER A 263 -20.89 -13.88 1.93
N ASP A 264 -22.15 -13.75 1.50
CA ASP A 264 -23.00 -14.90 1.15
C ASP A 264 -22.42 -15.69 -0.03
N ALA A 265 -21.75 -14.97 -0.95
CA ALA A 265 -21.02 -15.55 -2.06
C ALA A 265 -19.55 -15.13 -2.02
N MET A 266 -18.66 -16.00 -2.52
CA MET A 266 -17.24 -15.70 -2.65
C MET A 266 -16.98 -15.17 -4.06
N SER A 267 -16.36 -13.99 -4.17
CA SER A 267 -16.05 -13.36 -5.45
C SER A 267 -14.56 -13.00 -5.55
N LEU A 268 -13.95 -13.27 -6.70
CA LEU A 268 -12.54 -12.96 -6.92
C LEU A 268 -12.35 -11.44 -7.01
N ILE A 269 -11.41 -10.92 -6.21
CA ILE A 269 -10.97 -9.53 -6.25
C ILE A 269 -9.79 -9.39 -7.21
N HIS A 270 -8.74 -10.19 -7.00
CA HIS A 270 -7.51 -10.12 -7.78
C HIS A 270 -6.74 -11.42 -7.68
N THR A 271 -6.01 -11.76 -8.76
CA THR A 271 -5.05 -12.85 -8.78
C THR A 271 -3.76 -12.37 -9.41
N VAL A 272 -2.65 -12.72 -8.78
CA VAL A 272 -1.31 -12.61 -9.36
C VAL A 272 -0.75 -14.01 -9.62
N GLN A 273 -0.06 -14.14 -10.75
CA GLN A 273 0.78 -15.29 -11.07
C GLN A 273 2.24 -14.84 -11.03
N THR A 274 3.05 -15.49 -10.23
CA THR A 274 4.47 -15.18 -10.04
C THR A 274 5.24 -16.41 -9.58
N THR A 275 6.57 -16.35 -9.53
CA THR A 275 7.39 -17.43 -8.98
C THR A 275 7.81 -17.09 -7.56
N PHE A 276 7.24 -17.79 -6.57
CA PHE A 276 7.64 -17.63 -5.18
C PHE A 276 8.95 -18.38 -4.90
N THR A 277 9.94 -17.68 -4.34
CA THR A 277 11.29 -18.22 -4.12
C THR A 277 11.59 -18.50 -2.64
N GLN A 278 10.74 -18.02 -1.74
CA GLN A 278 10.86 -18.21 -0.29
C GLN A 278 9.48 -18.52 0.31
N PRO A 279 9.41 -19.08 1.54
CA PRO A 279 8.16 -19.18 2.28
C PRO A 279 7.47 -17.83 2.43
N LEU A 280 6.14 -17.82 2.26
CA LEU A 280 5.32 -16.61 2.38
C LEU A 280 4.74 -16.49 3.79
N TYR A 281 4.89 -15.33 4.40
CA TYR A 281 4.31 -15.01 5.70
C TYR A 281 3.14 -14.04 5.48
N PRO A 282 1.91 -14.40 5.90
CA PRO A 282 0.81 -13.45 5.96
C PRO A 282 1.19 -12.26 6.85
N GLY A 283 0.74 -11.07 6.47
CA GLY A 283 1.10 -9.83 7.15
C GLY A 283 0.07 -8.75 6.97
N PHE A 284 0.04 -7.83 7.93
CA PHE A 284 -0.94 -6.75 7.98
C PHE A 284 -0.26 -5.42 8.24
N TYR A 285 -0.62 -4.40 7.45
CA TYR A 285 -0.44 -2.99 7.81
C TYR A 285 -1.79 -2.44 8.27
N LEU A 286 -1.80 -1.63 9.32
CA LEU A 286 -3.01 -0.99 9.83
C LEU A 286 -2.84 0.53 9.84
N ASP A 287 -3.76 1.23 9.19
CA ASP A 287 -3.91 2.66 9.40
C ASP A 287 -4.52 2.95 10.78
N TYR A 288 -4.56 4.21 11.17
CA TYR A 288 -5.18 4.62 12.43
C TYR A 288 -6.62 4.11 12.53
N LYS A 289 -7.06 3.78 13.75
CA LYS A 289 -8.41 3.27 14.06
C LYS A 289 -8.80 1.97 13.33
N SER A 290 -7.85 1.32 12.63
CA SER A 290 -8.12 0.09 11.89
C SER A 290 -7.87 -1.15 12.73
N SER A 291 -8.51 -2.26 12.35
CA SER A 291 -8.30 -3.56 12.98
C SER A 291 -8.44 -4.71 12.00
N VAL A 292 -7.79 -5.83 12.32
CA VAL A 292 -7.89 -7.11 11.61
C VAL A 292 -8.14 -8.22 12.60
N LYS A 293 -9.06 -9.12 12.26
CA LYS A 293 -9.36 -10.35 12.99
C LYS A 293 -9.20 -11.55 12.06
N LEU A 294 -8.26 -12.42 12.38
CA LEU A 294 -8.12 -13.73 11.74
C LEU A 294 -9.32 -14.62 12.14
N CYS A 295 -9.96 -15.23 11.15
CA CYS A 295 -11.16 -16.07 11.31
C CYS A 295 -10.84 -17.51 11.71
#